data_AF-W0TDJ1-F1
#
_entry.id   AF-W0TDJ1-F1
#
_cell.length_a   1.000
_cell.length_b   1.000
_cell.length_c   1.000
_cell.angle_alpha   90.00
_cell.angle_beta   90.00
_cell.angle_gamma   90.00
#
_symmetry.space_group_name_H-M   'P 1'
#
loop_
_entity.id
_entity.type
_entity.pdbx_description
1 polymer ?
#
loop_
_entity_poly.entity_id
_entity_poly.type
_entity_poly.pdbx_seq_one_letter_code
_entity_poly.pdbx_strand_id
1 'polypeptide(L)'
;MTRGVSRLNGDGAESLGRPALPDLRFEQTFRQSLRKEALKQHKLTVSKSDGSVVDPPITAYVVAKVVFKDILLGPFVQGVLLSSFLIVTRPYLLYCRRAGLNFARRITATVRSWVVAVGSVETI
;
A
#
# COMPACT_ATOMS: atom_id res chain seq x y z
N MET A 1 3.50 -44.31 31.95
CA MET A 1 2.04 -44.55 31.85
C MET A 1 1.43 -44.10 33.17
N THR A 2 0.46 -43.18 33.33
CA THR A 2 -0.44 -42.45 32.43
C THR A 2 -1.08 -41.31 33.26
N ARG A 3 -1.18 -40.12 32.65
CA ARG A 3 -2.21 -39.05 32.78
C ARG A 3 -2.72 -38.60 34.17
N GLY A 4 -2.64 -37.28 34.37
CA GLY A 4 -3.50 -36.50 35.27
C GLY A 4 -3.45 -35.01 34.93
N VAL A 5 -4.05 -34.62 33.81
CA VAL A 5 -4.22 -33.21 33.40
C VAL A 5 -5.38 -32.62 34.19
N SER A 6 -5.10 -31.77 35.17
CA SER A 6 -6.13 -30.95 35.82
C SER A 6 -6.34 -29.67 35.04
N ARG A 7 -7.34 -29.68 34.16
CA ARG A 7 -8.02 -28.48 33.65
C ARG A 7 -9.14 -28.14 34.64
N LEU A 8 -9.06 -27.00 35.31
CA LEU A 8 -10.21 -26.28 35.87
C LEU A 8 -9.92 -24.79 35.62
N ASN A 9 -10.57 -24.19 34.63
CA ASN A 9 -11.92 -23.63 34.69
C ASN A 9 -11.92 -22.24 35.34
N GLY A 10 -12.22 -21.26 34.50
CA GLY A 10 -12.38 -19.84 34.82
C GLY A 10 -13.39 -19.25 33.84
N ASP A 11 -14.54 -19.91 33.70
CA ASP A 11 -15.74 -19.32 33.14
C ASP A 11 -16.31 -18.31 34.14
N GLY A 12 -16.71 -17.14 33.65
CA GLY A 12 -17.67 -16.27 34.34
C GLY A 12 -17.09 -15.03 35.04
N ALA A 13 -16.60 -14.08 34.26
CA ALA A 13 -16.70 -12.66 34.63
C ALA A 13 -17.30 -11.89 33.46
N GLU A 14 -18.60 -11.61 33.56
CA GLU A 14 -19.25 -10.56 32.77
C GLU A 14 -18.47 -9.25 32.94
N SER A 15 -18.07 -8.66 31.82
CA SER A 15 -17.85 -7.22 31.73
C SER A 15 -18.44 -6.74 30.41
N LEU A 16 -19.62 -6.14 30.55
CA LEU A 16 -20.12 -5.00 29.80
C LEU A 16 -19.24 -4.55 28.62
N GLY A 17 -19.77 -4.68 27.40
CA GLY A 17 -19.27 -3.99 26.22
C GLY A 17 -17.79 -4.18 25.97
N ARG A 18 -17.39 -5.38 25.49
CA ARG A 18 -16.07 -5.50 24.86
C ARG A 18 -16.05 -4.51 23.69
N PRO A 19 -15.28 -3.40 23.76
CA PRO A 19 -15.11 -2.56 22.59
C PRO A 19 -14.58 -3.47 21.48
N ALA A 20 -15.16 -3.36 20.29
CA ALA A 20 -14.73 -4.12 19.11
C ALA A 20 -13.20 -4.16 19.10
N LEU A 21 -12.62 -5.36 19.18
CA LEU A 21 -11.18 -5.54 19.31
C LEU A 21 -10.51 -4.66 18.24
N PRO A 22 -9.71 -3.65 18.63
CA PRO A 22 -9.03 -2.81 17.66
C PRO A 22 -8.19 -3.72 16.77
N ASP A 23 -8.31 -3.48 15.47
CA ASP A 23 -7.89 -4.38 14.40
C ASP A 23 -6.56 -5.10 14.71
N LEU A 24 -6.64 -6.41 14.97
CA LEU A 24 -5.50 -7.28 15.28
C LEU A 24 -4.41 -7.22 14.20
N ARG A 25 -4.77 -6.79 12.98
CA ARG A 25 -3.81 -6.60 11.88
C ARG A 25 -2.87 -5.45 12.18
N PHE A 26 -3.37 -4.34 12.70
CA PHE A 26 -2.53 -3.20 13.07
C PHE A 26 -1.51 -3.61 14.14
N GLU A 27 -1.94 -4.34 15.16
CA GLU A 27 -1.05 -4.82 16.21
C GLU A 27 0.00 -5.79 15.67
N GLN A 28 -0.37 -6.72 14.78
CA GLN A 28 0.56 -7.65 14.15
C GLN A 28 1.58 -6.93 13.28
N THR A 29 1.15 -6.00 12.43
CA THR A 29 2.04 -5.19 11.59
C THR A 29 2.95 -4.31 12.43
N PHE A 30 2.40 -3.72 13.50
CA PHE A 30 3.15 -2.87 14.41
C PHE A 30 4.22 -3.66 15.18
N ARG A 31 3.87 -4.83 15.73
CA ARG A 31 4.84 -5.74 16.38
C ARG A 31 5.92 -6.23 15.40
N GLN A 32 5.58 -6.48 14.14
CA GLN A 32 6.55 -6.85 13.11
C GLN A 32 7.50 -5.69 12.76
N SER A 33 6.98 -4.48 12.56
CA SER A 33 7.80 -3.29 12.32
C SER A 33 8.72 -2.97 13.50
N LEU A 34 8.21 -3.08 14.74
CA LEU A 34 9.01 -2.92 15.95
C LEU A 34 10.15 -3.93 16.05
N ARG A 35 9.87 -5.22 15.84
CA ARG A 35 10.91 -6.26 15.84
C ARG A 35 11.98 -5.98 14.77
N LYS A 36 11.57 -5.51 13.59
CA LYS A 36 12.48 -5.19 12.48
C LYS A 36 13.37 -3.97 12.77
N GLU A 37 12.84 -2.93 13.40
CA GLU A 37 13.61 -1.74 13.81
C GLU A 37 14.52 -2.05 15.01
N ALA A 38 14.02 -2.78 16.02
CA ALA A 38 14.83 -3.22 17.15
C ALA A 38 16.04 -4.06 16.69
N LEU A 39 15.86 -4.99 15.75
CA LEU A 39 16.96 -5.77 15.17
C LEU A 39 17.96 -4.90 14.37
N LYS A 40 17.49 -3.86 13.68
CA LYS A 40 18.36 -2.93 12.95
C LYS A 40 19.17 -2.05 13.88
N GLN A 41 18.54 -1.54 14.94
CA GLN A 41 19.23 -0.78 15.98
C GLN A 41 20.22 -1.67 16.73
N HIS A 42 19.87 -2.92 17.05
CA HIS A 42 20.81 -3.84 17.70
C HIS A 42 22.02 -4.18 16.82
N LYS A 43 21.85 -4.35 15.51
CA LYS A 43 22.99 -4.50 14.59
C LYS A 43 23.87 -3.26 14.52
N LEU A 44 23.29 -2.06 14.62
CA LEU A 44 24.03 -0.79 14.64
C LEU A 44 24.71 -0.51 16.00
N THR A 45 24.12 -0.97 17.11
CA THR A 45 24.64 -0.80 18.47
C THR A 45 25.71 -1.85 18.80
N VAL A 46 25.54 -3.11 18.38
CA VAL A 46 26.54 -4.18 18.57
C VAL A 46 27.81 -3.93 17.74
N SER A 47 27.71 -3.26 16.57
CA SER A 47 28.90 -2.79 15.86
C SER A 47 29.60 -1.59 16.52
N LYS A 48 29.01 -1.00 17.58
CA LYS A 48 29.54 0.20 18.25
C LYS A 48 29.96 -0.01 19.71
N SER A 49 29.60 -1.12 20.35
CA SER A 49 29.99 -1.38 21.75
C SER A 49 30.06 -2.87 22.04
N ASP A 50 31.22 -3.29 22.53
CA ASP A 50 31.59 -4.63 22.98
C ASP A 50 30.46 -5.43 23.67
N GLY A 51 30.25 -6.66 23.19
CA GLY A 51 30.32 -7.87 24.01
C GLY A 51 29.41 -8.07 25.23
N SER A 52 28.37 -7.28 25.49
CA SER A 52 27.40 -7.62 26.56
C SER A 52 25.96 -7.69 26.07
N VAL A 53 25.36 -8.87 26.27
CA VAL A 53 23.95 -9.18 26.02
C VAL A 53 23.15 -8.59 27.18
N VAL A 54 22.63 -7.37 27.00
CA VAL A 54 21.60 -6.79 27.86
C VAL A 54 20.39 -6.55 26.97
N ASP A 55 19.29 -7.25 27.25
CA ASP A 55 18.01 -7.08 26.55
C ASP A 55 17.65 -5.58 26.54
N PRO A 56 17.59 -4.94 25.36
CA PRO A 56 17.46 -3.49 25.28
C PRO A 56 16.06 -3.06 25.74
N PRO A 57 15.93 -2.05 26.62
CA PRO A 57 14.64 -1.55 27.04
C PRO A 57 13.88 -1.03 25.82
N ILE A 58 12.68 -1.58 25.60
CA ILE A 58 11.74 -1.15 24.55
C ILE A 58 11.36 0.30 24.84
N THR A 59 12.16 1.22 24.33
CA THR A 59 12.03 2.64 24.63
C THR A 59 10.88 3.18 23.79
N ALA A 60 9.93 3.90 24.41
CA ALA A 60 8.76 4.48 23.75
C ALA A 60 9.10 5.32 22.49
N TYR A 61 10.34 5.81 22.42
CA TYR A 61 10.91 6.48 21.25
C TYR A 61 10.92 5.62 19.97
N VAL A 62 11.26 4.32 20.07
CA VAL A 62 11.31 3.41 18.90
C VAL A 62 9.89 3.15 18.39
N VAL A 63 8.94 2.96 19.31
CA VAL A 63 7.50 2.86 19.04
C VAL A 63 7.01 4.11 18.32
N ALA A 64 7.24 5.30 18.88
CA ALA A 64 6.80 6.57 18.30
C ALA A 64 7.38 6.80 16.89
N LYS A 65 8.65 6.46 16.68
CA LYS A 65 9.30 6.57 15.36
C LYS A 65 8.65 5.65 14.32
N VAL A 66 8.35 4.41 14.70
CA VAL A 66 7.70 3.43 13.80
C VAL A 66 6.26 3.86 13.48
N VAL A 67 5.49 4.26 14.50
CA VAL A 67 4.12 4.76 14.34
C VAL A 67 4.11 5.96 13.40
N PHE A 68 4.96 6.96 13.64
CA PHE A 68 4.99 8.17 12.83
C PHE A 68 5.33 7.87 11.37
N LYS A 69 6.29 6.96 11.13
CA LYS A 69 6.71 6.60 9.76
C LYS A 69 5.63 5.79 9.04
N ASP A 70 5.07 4.77 9.67
CA ASP A 70 4.17 3.82 8.99
C ASP A 70 2.73 4.35 8.91
N ILE A 71 2.26 5.10 9.91
CA ILE A 71 0.84 5.56 9.99
C ILE A 71 0.67 6.98 9.48
N LEU A 72 1.67 7.84 9.63
CA LEU A 72 1.57 9.24 9.24
C LEU A 72 2.21 9.47 7.87
N LEU A 73 3.44 8.99 7.69
CA LEU A 73 4.17 9.17 6.43
C LEU A 73 3.59 8.33 5.29
N GLY A 74 3.17 7.09 5.56
CA GLY A 74 2.59 6.17 4.58
C GLY A 74 1.40 6.78 3.80
N PRO A 75 0.27 7.08 4.48
CA PRO A 75 -0.89 7.64 3.82
C PRO A 75 -0.64 9.06 3.28
N PHE A 76 0.25 9.84 3.90
CA PHE A 76 0.59 11.17 3.41
C PHE A 76 1.31 11.11 2.05
N VAL A 77 2.33 10.25 1.92
CA VAL A 77 3.04 10.04 0.66
C VAL A 77 2.10 9.47 -0.39
N GLN A 78 1.24 8.52 -0.01
CA GLN A 78 0.22 7.97 -0.90
C GLN A 78 -0.74 9.06 -1.41
N GLY A 79 -1.20 9.96 -0.53
CA GLY A 79 -2.07 11.08 -0.88
C GLY A 79 -1.40 12.08 -1.83
N VAL A 80 -0.15 12.46 -1.55
CA VAL A 80 0.63 13.37 -2.40
C VAL A 80 0.90 12.75 -3.77
N LEU A 81 1.31 11.48 -3.83
CA LEU A 81 1.53 10.77 -5.09
C LEU A 81 0.25 10.65 -5.90
N LEU A 82 -0.86 10.27 -5.27
CA LEU A 82 -2.15 10.14 -5.95
C LEU A 82 -2.65 11.48 -6.50
N SER A 83 -2.51 12.55 -5.71
CA SER A 83 -2.90 13.90 -6.14
C SER A 83 -2.04 14.38 -7.32
N SER A 84 -0.73 14.14 -7.25
CA SER A 84 0.21 14.48 -8.32
C SER A 84 -0.09 13.71 -9.60
N PHE A 85 -0.39 12.41 -9.46
CA PHE A 85 -0.80 11.55 -10.57
C PHE A 85 -2.07 12.09 -11.25
N LEU A 86 -3.11 12.42 -10.47
CA LEU A 86 -4.38 12.94 -11.01
C LEU A 86 -4.20 14.27 -11.75
N ILE A 87 -3.32 15.15 -11.26
CA ILE A 87 -3.00 16.42 -11.94
C ILE A 87 -2.40 16.15 -13.33
N VAL A 88 -1.49 15.16 -13.44
CA VAL A 88 -0.85 14.80 -14.72
C VAL A 88 -1.79 14.03 -15.65
N THR A 89 -2.65 13.18 -15.10
CA THR A 89 -3.59 12.38 -15.90
C THR A 89 -4.58 13.24 -16.68
N ARG A 90 -4.99 14.39 -16.13
CA ARG A 90 -5.99 15.26 -16.76
C ARG A 90 -5.58 15.82 -18.14
N PRO A 91 -4.41 16.49 -18.31
CA PRO A 91 -3.95 16.92 -19.63
C PRO A 91 -3.57 15.73 -20.53
N TYR A 92 -3.10 14.62 -19.95
CA TYR A 92 -2.77 13.40 -20.70
C TYR A 92 -4.00 12.81 -21.40
N LEU A 93 -5.13 12.70 -20.69
CA LEU A 93 -6.40 12.25 -21.26
C LEU A 93 -6.90 13.18 -22.37
N LEU A 94 -6.74 14.50 -22.21
CA LEU A 94 -7.08 15.46 -23.26
C LEU A 94 -6.19 15.29 -24.50
N TYR A 95 -4.90 15.01 -24.32
CA TYR A 95 -3.99 14.69 -25.42
C TYR A 95 -4.39 13.40 -26.14
N CYS A 96 -4.65 12.32 -25.40
CA CYS A 96 -5.12 11.04 -25.96
C CYS A 96 -6.42 11.21 -26.75
N ARG A 97 -7.37 12.01 -26.25
CA ARG A 97 -8.62 12.31 -26.96
C ARG A 97 -8.36 13.01 -28.30
N ARG A 98 -7.47 14.01 -28.33
CA ARG A 98 -7.12 14.72 -29.56
C ARG A 98 -6.39 13.81 -30.56
N ALA A 99 -5.46 12.99 -30.09
CA ALA A 99 -4.77 12.00 -30.91
C ALA A 99 -5.75 10.98 -31.50
N GLY A 100 -6.70 10.48 -30.70
CA GLY A 100 -7.74 9.56 -31.14
C GLY A 100 -8.66 10.16 -32.20
N LEU A 101 -9.11 11.41 -32.03
CA LEU A 101 -9.92 12.11 -33.03
C LEU A 101 -9.17 12.29 -34.36
N ASN A 102 -7.88 12.63 -34.30
CA ASN A 102 -7.05 12.77 -35.50
C ASN A 102 -6.85 11.43 -36.21
N PHE A 103 -6.67 10.35 -35.45
CA PHE A 103 -6.55 9.00 -36.00
C PHE A 103 -7.86 8.54 -36.66
N ALA A 104 -9.00 8.73 -35.99
CA ALA A 104 -10.32 8.40 -36.55
C ALA A 104 -10.60 9.17 -37.83
N ARG A 105 -10.30 10.48 -37.87
CA ARG A 105 -10.44 11.30 -39.09
C ARG A 105 -9.60 10.76 -40.24
N ARG A 106 -8.34 10.36 -39.98
CA ARG A 106 -7.47 9.77 -41.01
C ARG A 106 -8.07 8.48 -41.56
N ILE A 107 -8.54 7.58 -40.71
CA ILE A 107 -9.19 6.34 -41.15
C ILE A 107 -10.41 6.65 -42.01
N THR A 108 -11.31 7.51 -41.54
CA THR A 108 -12.52 7.85 -42.29
C THR A 108 -12.23 8.54 -43.63
N ALA A 109 -11.16 9.34 -43.71
CA ALA A 109 -10.72 9.97 -44.95
C ALA A 109 -10.19 8.94 -45.94
N THR A 110 -9.37 7.98 -45.49
CA THR A 110 -8.87 6.89 -46.33
C THR A 110 -10.00 6.01 -46.86
N VAL A 111 -10.95 5.63 -45.99
CA VAL A 111 -12.12 4.83 -46.39
C VAL A 111 -12.97 5.57 -47.40
N ARG A 112 -13.26 6.86 -47.17
CA ARG A 112 -14.02 7.68 -48.12
C ARG A 112 -13.32 7.80 -49.47
N SER A 113 -12.00 8.01 -49.49
CA SER A 113 -11.22 8.07 -50.73
C SER A 113 -11.27 6.75 -51.49
N TRP A 114 -11.21 5.62 -50.79
CA TRP A 114 -11.34 4.28 -51.38
C TRP A 114 -12.72 4.04 -51.97
N VAL A 115 -13.78 4.38 -51.24
CA VAL A 115 -15.16 4.22 -51.71
C VAL A 115 -15.41 5.05 -52.98
N VAL A 116 -14.93 6.29 -53.03
CA VAL A 116 -15.04 7.14 -54.23
C VAL A 116 -14.24 6.55 -55.40
N ALA A 117 -13.03 6.04 -55.16
CA ALA A 117 -12.22 5.41 -56.20
C ALA A 117 -12.89 4.15 -56.77
N VAL A 118 -13.47 3.30 -55.92
CA VAL A 118 -14.20 2.10 -56.36
C VAL A 118 -15.46 2.46 -57.14
N GLY A 119 -16.26 3.40 -56.64
CA GLY A 119 -17.48 3.84 -57.33
C GLY A 119 -17.20 4.51 -58.69
N SER A 120 -16.04 5.16 -58.85
CA SER A 120 -15.62 5.73 -60.14
C SER A 120 -15.20 4.67 -61.16
N VAL A 121 -14.80 3.47 -60.72
CA VAL A 121 -14.39 2.36 -61.60
C VAL A 121 -15.59 1.62 -62.19
N GLU A 122 -16.73 1.59 -61.49
CA GLU A 122 -17.95 0.92 -62.00
C GLU A 122 -18.73 1.76 -63.03
N THR A 123 -18.41 3.05 -63.20
CA THR A 123 -19.10 3.98 -64.12
C THR A 123 -18.44 4.16 -65.49
N ILE A 124 -17.34 3.46 -65.79
CA ILE A 124 -16.62 3.47 -67.08
C ILE A 124 -16.80 2.12 -67.75
#